data_AF-A0A2A6BAQ7-F1
#
_entry.id   AF-A0A2A6BAQ7-F1
#
_cell.length_a   1.000
_cell.length_b   1.000
_cell.length_c   1.000
_cell.angle_alpha   90.00
_cell.angle_beta   90.00
_cell.angle_gamma   90.00
#
_symmetry.space_group_name_H-M   'P 1'
#
loop_
_entity.id
_entity.type
_entity.pdbx_description
1 polymer ?
#
loop_
_entity_poly.entity_id
_entity_poly.type
_entity_poly.pdbx_seq_one_letter_code
_entity_poly.pdbx_strand_id
1 'polypeptide(L)'
;MALTRDVKMPSDAELTVPQEITISTPYLKAVGPYMHMHCEAEIKEYMLRRRELEDPRATLKEGAAVTACGVRFLQSLKKNCAEQTKAFADCIDHGSSKLYVSKCRAEQAKMDQCVEEQLHIKRPALGYFSKPMVYESAKPRPVVVQRDYKAEAAKVIAELPEEYHLRSDYRNYRDWRYNVAES
;
A
#
# COMPACT_ATOMS: atom_id res chain seq x y z
N MET A 1 18.66 -5.67 -7.83
CA MET A 1 18.26 -5.57 -9.24
C MET A 1 18.89 -4.33 -9.84
N ALA A 2 19.62 -4.46 -10.95
CA ALA A 2 20.11 -3.31 -11.70
C ALA A 2 19.00 -2.79 -12.63
N LEU A 3 18.86 -1.48 -12.75
CA LEU A 3 17.92 -0.87 -13.70
C LEU A 3 18.50 -1.01 -15.12
N THR A 4 17.81 -1.75 -15.99
CA THR A 4 18.20 -1.90 -17.41
C THR A 4 17.62 -0.77 -18.26
N ARG A 5 18.15 -0.58 -19.48
CA ARG A 5 17.65 0.44 -20.43
C ARG A 5 16.19 0.24 -20.83
N ASP A 6 15.68 -0.98 -20.73
CA ASP A 6 14.31 -1.34 -21.13
C ASP A 6 13.25 -0.86 -20.11
N VAL A 7 13.69 -0.50 -18.90
CA VAL A 7 12.84 -0.13 -17.78
C VAL A 7 12.38 1.33 -17.95
N LYS A 8 11.19 1.53 -18.54
CA LYS A 8 10.59 2.86 -18.74
C LYS A 8 10.29 3.57 -17.42
N MET A 9 11.02 4.65 -17.14
CA MET A 9 10.78 5.49 -15.95
C MET A 9 9.73 6.57 -16.25
N PRO A 10 8.91 6.95 -15.25
CA PRO A 10 7.98 8.06 -15.38
C PRO A 10 8.74 9.38 -15.60
N SER A 11 8.06 10.35 -16.19
CA SER A 11 8.62 11.69 -16.36
C SER A 11 8.57 12.50 -15.06
N ASP A 12 9.44 13.50 -14.90
CA ASP A 12 9.44 14.35 -13.70
C ASP A 12 8.11 15.08 -13.49
N ALA A 13 7.42 15.44 -14.58
CA ALA A 13 6.10 16.07 -14.53
C ALA A 13 5.01 15.16 -13.94
N GLU A 14 5.15 13.84 -14.09
CA GLU A 14 4.22 12.86 -13.49
C GLU A 14 4.49 12.66 -11.99
N LEU A 15 5.71 12.94 -11.54
CA LEU A 15 6.11 12.85 -10.13
C LEU A 15 5.73 14.11 -9.35
N THR A 16 5.64 15.26 -10.03
CA THR A 16 5.27 16.51 -9.38
C THR A 16 3.79 16.51 -8.97
N VAL A 17 3.55 16.45 -7.66
CA VAL A 17 2.23 16.68 -7.05
C VAL A 17 2.09 18.18 -6.76
N PRO A 18 0.93 18.81 -7.04
CA PRO A 18 0.78 20.27 -6.89
C PRO A 18 0.94 20.76 -5.44
N GLN A 19 0.57 19.94 -4.45
CA GLN A 19 0.76 20.26 -3.04
C GLN A 19 1.10 19.00 -2.24
N GLU A 20 2.24 19.03 -1.57
CA GLU A 20 2.68 17.98 -0.66
C GLU A 20 2.19 18.21 0.78
N ILE A 21 2.17 17.13 1.56
CA ILE A 21 1.83 17.17 2.99
C ILE A 21 3.10 17.48 3.79
N THR A 22 3.37 18.76 4.02
CA THR A 22 4.57 19.25 4.70
C THR A 22 4.35 19.46 6.21
N ILE A 23 3.84 18.45 6.91
CA ILE A 23 3.64 18.49 8.37
C ILE A 23 4.65 17.60 9.08
N SER A 24 4.98 17.96 10.33
CA SER A 24 5.89 17.16 11.14
C SER A 24 5.23 15.84 11.61
N THR A 25 6.07 14.88 11.99
CA THR A 25 5.62 13.56 12.46
C THR A 25 4.64 13.59 13.63
N PRO A 26 4.74 14.45 14.68
CA PRO A 26 3.74 14.50 15.74
C PRO A 26 2.37 14.96 15.23
N TYR A 27 2.33 15.94 14.31
CA TYR A 27 1.09 16.42 13.69
C TYR A 27 0.45 15.33 12.83
N LEU A 28 1.25 14.63 12.02
CA LEU A 28 0.73 13.52 11.20
C LEU A 28 0.18 12.38 12.08
N LYS A 29 0.85 12.09 13.21
CA LYS A 29 0.42 11.05 14.15
C LYS A 29 -0.88 11.42 14.88
N ALA A 30 -1.04 12.69 15.23
CA ALA A 30 -2.27 13.22 15.82
C ALA A 30 -3.46 13.06 14.88
N VAL A 31 -3.26 13.43 13.61
CA VAL A 31 -4.33 13.59 12.63
C VAL A 31 -4.66 12.29 11.86
N GLY A 32 -3.73 11.32 11.85
CA GLY A 32 -3.80 10.09 11.05
C GLY A 32 -5.13 9.33 11.10
N PRO A 33 -5.72 9.04 12.28
CA PRO A 33 -6.97 8.29 12.35
C PRO A 33 -8.14 9.00 11.66
N TYR A 34 -8.26 10.32 11.80
CA TYR A 34 -9.34 11.10 11.21
C TYR A 34 -9.14 11.27 9.70
N MET A 35 -7.89 11.49 9.27
CA MET A 35 -7.54 11.58 7.86
C MET A 35 -7.86 10.29 7.13
N HIS A 36 -7.64 9.13 7.76
CA HIS A 36 -8.02 7.85 7.18
C HIS A 36 -9.53 7.73 6.99
N MET A 37 -10.33 8.07 8.01
CA MET A 37 -11.79 7.97 7.90
C MET A 37 -12.35 8.88 6.81
N HIS A 38 -11.76 10.07 6.64
CA HIS A 38 -12.16 10.99 5.57
C HIS A 38 -11.75 10.49 4.18
N CYS A 39 -10.53 9.95 4.04
CA CYS A 39 -9.95 9.53 2.76
C CYS A 39 -9.98 8.01 2.54
N GLU A 40 -10.90 7.29 3.18
CA GLU A 40 -10.89 5.83 3.24
C GLU A 40 -10.98 5.19 1.85
N ALA A 41 -11.84 5.72 0.98
CA ALA A 41 -12.05 5.19 -0.37
C ALA A 41 -10.77 5.27 -1.23
N GLU A 42 -10.12 6.43 -1.24
CA GLU A 42 -8.91 6.66 -2.04
C GLU A 42 -7.72 5.84 -1.50
N ILE A 43 -7.58 5.76 -0.17
CA ILE A 43 -6.52 4.97 0.46
C ILE A 43 -6.69 3.48 0.14
N LYS A 44 -7.92 2.97 0.22
CA LYS A 44 -8.23 1.57 -0.12
C LYS A 44 -7.91 1.28 -1.58
N GLU A 45 -8.31 2.17 -2.50
CA GLU A 45 -8.00 2.01 -3.92
C GLU A 45 -6.48 1.97 -4.15
N TYR A 46 -5.75 2.94 -3.60
CA TYR A 46 -4.30 3.00 -3.73
C TYR A 46 -3.60 1.75 -3.16
N MET A 47 -3.98 1.31 -1.96
CA MET A 47 -3.38 0.14 -1.32
C MET A 47 -3.70 -1.16 -2.05
N LEU A 48 -4.93 -1.31 -2.56
CA LEU A 48 -5.32 -2.46 -3.37
C LEU A 48 -4.49 -2.51 -4.65
N ARG A 49 -4.41 -1.40 -5.41
CA ARG A 49 -3.67 -1.37 -6.67
C ARG A 49 -2.17 -1.57 -6.47
N ARG A 50 -1.60 -1.00 -5.40
CA ARG A 50 -0.18 -1.21 -5.07
C ARG A 50 0.13 -2.67 -4.76
N ARG A 51 -0.81 -3.37 -4.12
CA ARG A 51 -0.67 -4.80 -3.83
C ARG A 51 -0.86 -5.67 -5.07
N GLU A 52 -1.79 -5.34 -5.96
CA GLU A 52 -2.08 -6.14 -7.14
C GLU A 52 -1.06 -5.97 -8.27
N LEU A 53 -0.58 -4.74 -8.48
CA LEU A 53 0.38 -4.46 -9.57
C LEU A 53 1.82 -4.68 -9.16
N GLU A 54 2.15 -4.61 -7.86
CA GLU A 54 3.51 -4.67 -7.30
C GLU A 54 4.50 -3.63 -7.88
N ASP A 55 4.04 -2.75 -8.76
CA ASP A 55 4.81 -1.70 -9.43
C ASP A 55 4.41 -0.30 -8.92
N PRO A 56 5.33 0.47 -8.28
CA PRO A 56 5.01 1.79 -7.75
C PRO A 56 4.75 2.85 -8.83
N ARG A 57 5.26 2.65 -10.05
CA ARG A 57 5.10 3.60 -11.17
C ARG A 57 3.67 3.62 -11.68
N ALA A 58 3.01 2.46 -11.68
CA ALA A 58 1.65 2.33 -12.17
C ALA A 58 0.61 2.92 -11.21
N THR A 59 0.98 3.22 -9.95
CA THR A 59 0.09 3.70 -8.89
C THR A 59 0.28 5.17 -8.52
N LEU A 60 1.06 5.92 -9.31
CA LEU A 60 1.34 7.34 -9.06
C LEU A 60 0.06 8.20 -9.07
N LYS A 61 -0.91 7.90 -9.94
CA LYS A 61 -2.16 8.68 -10.05
C LYS A 61 -3.02 8.60 -8.79
N GLU A 62 -3.11 7.41 -8.21
CA GLU A 62 -3.88 7.13 -6.99
C GLU A 62 -3.12 7.63 -5.77
N GLY A 63 -1.78 7.53 -5.77
CA GLY A 63 -0.96 8.19 -4.77
C GLY A 63 -1.20 9.70 -4.75
N ALA A 64 -1.24 10.34 -5.92
CA ALA A 64 -1.57 11.76 -6.05
C ALA A 64 -2.99 12.07 -5.56
N ALA A 65 -3.98 11.22 -5.86
CA ALA A 65 -5.34 11.37 -5.33
C ALA A 65 -5.36 11.34 -3.79
N VAL A 66 -4.73 10.34 -3.18
CA VAL A 66 -4.61 10.21 -1.71
C VAL A 66 -3.97 11.45 -1.09
N THR A 67 -2.89 11.96 -1.71
CA THR A 67 -2.25 13.19 -1.23
C THR A 67 -3.17 14.40 -1.33
N ALA A 68 -3.93 14.51 -2.42
CA ALA A 68 -4.88 15.60 -2.61
C ALA A 68 -6.03 15.56 -1.57
N CYS A 69 -6.57 14.38 -1.25
CA CYS A 69 -7.56 14.26 -0.17
C CYS A 69 -6.95 14.59 1.19
N GLY A 70 -5.75 14.09 1.48
CA GLY A 70 -5.03 14.44 2.71
C GLY A 70 -4.85 15.95 2.87
N VAL A 71 -4.46 16.65 1.81
CA VAL A 71 -4.33 18.12 1.80
C VAL A 71 -5.68 18.80 2.03
N ARG A 72 -6.75 18.39 1.33
CA ARG A 72 -8.10 18.96 1.52
C ARG A 72 -8.57 18.79 2.97
N PHE A 73 -8.33 17.63 3.56
CA PHE A 73 -8.66 17.35 4.95
C PHE A 73 -7.84 18.19 5.93
N LEU A 74 -6.53 18.34 5.71
CA LEU A 74 -5.69 19.19 6.56
C LEU A 74 -6.09 20.67 6.46
N GLN A 75 -6.55 21.13 5.29
CA GLN A 75 -7.08 22.47 5.10
C GLN A 75 -8.40 22.67 5.86
N SER A 76 -9.31 21.69 5.86
CA SER A 76 -10.56 21.79 6.63
C SER A 76 -10.30 21.72 8.14
N LEU A 77 -9.40 20.83 8.58
CA LEU A 77 -8.99 20.71 9.98
C LEU A 77 -8.35 22.02 10.48
N LYS A 78 -7.49 22.66 9.68
CA LYS A 78 -6.88 23.95 10.01
C LYS A 78 -7.91 25.08 10.13
N LYS A 79 -9.00 25.05 9.36
CA LYS A 79 -10.06 26.07 9.45
C LYS A 79 -10.91 25.94 10.72
N ASN A 80 -11.16 24.71 11.15
CA ASN A 80 -12.15 24.44 12.20
C ASN A 80 -11.54 24.13 13.57
N CYS A 81 -10.43 23.36 13.62
CA CYS A 81 -9.90 22.76 14.85
C CYS A 81 -8.38 22.97 15.02
N ALA A 82 -7.85 24.11 14.57
CA ALA A 82 -6.41 24.37 14.59
C ALA A 82 -5.80 24.35 16.00
N GLU A 83 -6.47 24.96 16.98
CA GLU A 83 -5.94 25.09 18.33
C GLU A 83 -5.87 23.74 19.05
N GLN A 84 -6.92 22.93 18.94
CA GLN A 84 -6.98 21.59 19.54
C GLN A 84 -5.96 20.67 18.89
N THR A 85 -5.82 20.75 17.56
CA THR A 85 -4.81 19.97 16.82
C THR A 85 -3.39 20.33 17.25
N LYS A 86 -3.12 21.63 17.42
CA LYS A 86 -1.82 22.11 17.91
C LYS A 86 -1.53 21.63 19.33
N ALA A 87 -2.47 21.80 20.26
CA ALA A 87 -2.30 21.35 21.64
C ALA A 87 -2.03 19.84 21.74
N PHE A 88 -2.72 19.04 20.94
CA PHE A 88 -2.51 17.59 20.91
C PHE A 88 -1.17 17.20 20.28
N ALA A 89 -0.80 17.83 19.16
CA ALA A 89 0.48 17.57 18.50
C ALA A 89 1.67 17.97 19.37
N ASP A 90 1.60 19.14 20.02
CA ASP A 90 2.64 19.64 20.93
C ASP A 90 2.78 18.71 22.15
N CYS A 91 1.68 18.17 22.69
CA CYS A 91 1.75 17.15 23.74
C CYS A 91 2.45 15.87 23.26
N ILE A 92 2.14 15.39 22.05
CA ILE A 92 2.78 14.18 21.50
C ILE A 92 4.28 14.40 21.33
N ASP A 93 4.69 15.58 20.87
CA ASP A 93 6.09 15.95 20.64
C ASP A 93 6.88 16.03 21.97
N HIS A 94 6.32 16.70 22.97
CA HIS A 94 6.98 16.87 24.27
C HIS A 94 6.83 15.66 25.21
N GLY A 95 5.81 14.81 25.02
CA GLY A 95 5.45 13.77 25.99
C GLY A 95 6.40 12.57 26.04
N SER A 96 7.05 12.22 24.93
CA SER A 96 8.06 11.15 24.88
C SER A 96 8.86 11.16 23.59
N SER A 97 10.11 10.70 23.65
CA SER A 97 10.96 10.47 22.47
C SER A 97 10.36 9.49 21.44
N LYS A 98 9.44 8.62 21.87
CA LYS A 98 8.74 7.65 21.01
C LYS A 98 7.37 8.15 20.53
N LEU A 99 7.02 9.41 20.81
CA LEU A 99 5.76 10.06 20.40
C LEU A 99 4.51 9.28 20.83
N TYR A 100 4.46 8.73 22.05
CA TYR A 100 3.33 7.94 22.52
C TYR A 100 2.07 8.79 22.76
N VAL A 101 0.99 8.45 22.05
CA VAL A 101 -0.33 9.09 22.18
C VAL A 101 -0.98 8.78 23.54
N SER A 102 -0.58 7.71 24.22
CA SER A 102 -1.17 7.29 25.50
C SER A 102 -1.03 8.32 26.62
N LYS A 103 -0.05 9.22 26.54
CA LYS A 103 0.18 10.28 27.53
C LYS A 103 -0.68 11.53 27.30
N CYS A 104 -1.27 11.68 26.12
CA CYS A 104 -1.97 12.89 25.68
C CYS A 104 -3.47 12.65 25.47
N ARG A 105 -4.09 11.79 26.30
CA ARG A 105 -5.50 11.43 26.15
C ARG A 105 -6.46 12.58 26.46
N ALA A 106 -6.05 13.51 27.31
CA ALA A 106 -6.87 14.68 27.67
C ALA A 106 -7.00 15.64 26.48
N GLU A 107 -5.89 15.92 25.79
CA GLU A 107 -5.84 16.72 24.57
C GLU A 107 -6.53 15.98 23.42
N GLN A 108 -6.34 14.67 23.33
CA GLN A 108 -7.02 13.85 22.34
C GLN A 108 -8.53 13.95 22.46
N ALA A 109 -9.10 13.89 23.67
CA ALA A 109 -10.55 14.00 23.87
C ALA A 109 -11.11 15.35 23.38
N LYS A 110 -10.36 16.44 23.59
CA LYS A 110 -10.74 17.77 23.08
C LYS A 110 -10.69 17.84 21.55
N MET A 111 -9.70 17.19 20.94
CA MET A 111 -9.61 17.10 19.48
C MET A 111 -10.73 16.22 18.91
N ASP A 112 -10.99 15.06 19.51
CA ASP A 112 -12.07 14.14 19.14
C ASP A 112 -13.42 14.90 19.12
N GLN A 113 -13.72 15.67 20.17
CA GLN A 113 -14.93 16.50 20.24
C GLN A 113 -15.03 17.52 19.09
N CYS A 114 -13.97 18.30 18.84
CA CYS A 114 -13.99 19.31 17.79
C CYS A 114 -14.19 18.69 16.39
N VAL A 115 -13.52 17.57 16.10
CA VAL A 115 -13.62 16.89 14.81
C VAL A 115 -14.99 16.27 14.61
N GLU A 116 -15.60 15.71 15.65
CA GLU A 116 -16.96 15.16 15.58
C GLU A 116 -18.02 16.26 15.37
N GLU A 117 -17.88 17.40 16.05
CA GLU A 117 -18.82 18.52 15.96
C GLU A 117 -18.72 19.25 14.60
N GLN A 118 -17.50 19.54 14.13
CA GLN A 118 -17.28 20.41 12.97
C GLN A 118 -17.13 19.66 11.64
N LEU A 119 -16.56 18.46 11.67
CA LEU A 119 -16.27 17.67 10.46
C LEU A 119 -17.12 16.40 10.37
N HIS A 120 -17.89 16.08 11.42
CA HIS A 120 -18.74 14.89 11.49
C HIS A 120 -18.00 13.56 11.28
N ILE A 121 -16.70 13.55 11.58
CA ILE A 121 -15.86 12.36 11.49
C ILE A 121 -15.68 11.78 12.88
N LYS A 122 -16.24 10.60 13.11
CA LYS A 122 -16.03 9.86 14.36
C LYS A 122 -14.74 9.08 14.30
N ARG A 123 -13.99 9.09 15.40
CA ARG A 123 -12.78 8.27 15.53
C ARG A 123 -13.17 6.78 15.55
N PRO A 124 -12.51 5.93 14.75
CA PRO A 124 -12.85 4.53 14.71
C PRO A 124 -12.47 3.82 16.02
N ALA A 125 -13.23 2.77 16.34
CA ALA A 125 -12.97 1.93 17.50
C ALA A 125 -11.63 1.19 17.39
N LEU A 126 -11.11 0.75 18.54
CA LEU A 126 -9.90 -0.07 18.57
C LEU A 126 -10.11 -1.35 17.74
N GLY A 127 -9.11 -1.68 16.92
CA GLY A 127 -9.15 -2.86 16.05
C GLY A 127 -9.81 -2.63 14.69
N TYR A 128 -10.35 -1.44 14.40
CA TYR A 128 -10.86 -1.13 13.06
C TYR A 128 -9.78 -1.27 11.98
N PHE A 129 -8.61 -0.66 12.18
CA PHE A 129 -7.49 -0.69 11.23
C PHE A 129 -6.83 -2.07 11.06
N SER A 130 -7.00 -2.98 12.01
CA SER A 130 -6.48 -4.35 11.91
C SER A 130 -7.41 -5.29 11.16
N LYS A 131 -8.65 -4.88 10.87
CA LYS A 131 -9.58 -5.70 10.10
C LYS A 131 -9.18 -5.66 8.62
N PRO A 132 -9.22 -6.81 7.92
CA PRO A 132 -9.04 -6.81 6.48
C PRO A 132 -10.20 -6.03 5.84
N MET A 133 -9.87 -4.96 5.13
CA MET A 133 -10.85 -4.17 4.41
C MET A 133 -11.04 -4.78 3.03
N VAL A 134 -12.26 -5.27 2.75
CA VAL A 134 -12.66 -5.66 1.40
C VAL A 134 -13.11 -4.39 0.67
N TYR A 135 -12.54 -4.15 -0.51
CA TYR A 135 -12.84 -2.99 -1.35
C TYR A 135 -13.01 -3.45 -2.79
N GLU A 136 -14.10 -3.03 -3.42
CA GLU A 136 -14.40 -3.32 -4.82
C GLU A 136 -13.88 -2.17 -5.68
N SER A 137 -12.82 -2.44 -6.46
CA SER A 137 -12.29 -1.48 -7.39
C SER A 137 -13.05 -1.49 -8.72
N ALA A 138 -13.19 -0.31 -9.33
CA ALA A 138 -13.72 -0.20 -10.69
C ALA A 138 -12.78 -0.81 -11.75
N LYS A 139 -11.48 -0.86 -11.46
CA LYS A 139 -10.47 -1.46 -12.34
C LYS A 139 -10.39 -2.97 -12.10
N PRO A 140 -10.32 -3.79 -13.17
CA PRO A 140 -10.14 -5.22 -13.03
C PRO A 140 -8.74 -5.55 -12.50
N ARG A 141 -8.64 -6.68 -11.81
CA ARG A 141 -7.37 -7.19 -11.31
C ARG A 141 -6.43 -7.49 -12.50
N PRO A 142 -5.12 -7.14 -12.40
CA PRO A 142 -4.13 -7.54 -13.39
C PRO A 142 -4.06 -9.06 -13.51
N VAL A 143 -4.04 -9.55 -14.75
CA VAL A 143 -3.88 -10.99 -15.03
C VAL A 143 -2.43 -11.37 -14.75
N VAL A 144 -2.22 -12.31 -13.82
CA VAL A 144 -0.90 -12.87 -13.57
C VAL A 144 -0.53 -13.72 -14.77
N VAL A 145 0.51 -13.33 -15.51
CA VAL A 145 1.04 -14.13 -16.61
C VAL A 145 1.81 -15.30 -16.00
N GLN A 146 1.14 -16.45 -15.89
CA GLN A 146 1.80 -17.70 -15.53
C GLN A 146 2.43 -18.30 -16.77
N ARG A 147 3.72 -18.66 -16.67
CA ARG A 147 4.43 -19.31 -17.75
C ARG A 147 3.98 -20.77 -17.85
N ASP A 148 3.36 -21.14 -18.96
CA ASP A 148 2.91 -22.50 -19.22
C ASP A 148 4.07 -23.41 -19.63
N TYR A 149 4.86 -23.85 -18.65
CA TYR A 149 6.03 -24.73 -18.87
C TYR A 149 5.70 -25.99 -19.67
N LYS A 150 4.49 -26.53 -19.52
CA LYS A 150 4.05 -27.72 -20.25
C LYS A 150 3.86 -27.44 -21.74
N ALA A 151 3.25 -26.31 -22.07
CA ALA A 151 3.00 -25.93 -23.46
C ALA A 151 4.32 -25.57 -24.16
N GLU A 152 5.24 -24.92 -23.45
CA GLU A 152 6.58 -24.66 -23.97
C GLU A 152 7.39 -25.94 -24.13
N ALA A 153 7.40 -26.82 -23.13
CA ALA A 153 8.10 -28.09 -23.20
C ALA A 153 7.57 -28.96 -24.36
N ALA A 154 6.25 -28.98 -24.60
CA ALA A 154 5.67 -29.72 -25.72
C ALA A 154 6.19 -29.22 -27.08
N LYS A 155 6.39 -27.91 -27.25
CA LYS A 155 7.00 -27.34 -28.47
C LYS A 155 8.44 -27.80 -28.64
N VAL A 156 9.25 -27.74 -27.57
CA VAL A 156 10.64 -28.21 -27.61
C VAL A 156 10.71 -29.72 -27.89
N ILE A 157 9.82 -30.52 -27.32
CA ILE A 157 9.74 -31.97 -27.58
C ILE A 157 9.36 -32.26 -29.03
N ALA A 158 8.49 -31.44 -29.63
CA ALA A 158 8.08 -31.60 -31.03
C ALA A 158 9.19 -31.24 -32.03
N GLU A 159 10.11 -30.35 -31.67
CA GLU A 159 11.27 -29.97 -32.50
C GLU A 159 12.39 -31.02 -32.48
N LEU A 160 12.40 -31.92 -31.48
CA LEU A 160 13.43 -32.95 -31.36
C LEU A 160 13.18 -34.13 -32.32
N PRO A 161 14.24 -34.73 -32.89
CA PRO A 161 14.15 -35.94 -33.71
C PRO A 161 13.39 -37.07 -33.00
N GLU A 162 12.68 -37.91 -33.76
CA GLU A 162 11.81 -38.95 -33.20
C GLU A 162 12.55 -39.97 -32.32
N GLU A 163 13.82 -40.26 -32.64
CA GLU A 163 14.67 -41.21 -31.90
C GLU A 163 15.42 -40.57 -30.72
N TYR A 164 15.13 -39.31 -30.38
CA TYR A 164 15.85 -38.63 -29.32
C TYR A 164 15.41 -39.10 -27.92
N HIS A 165 16.33 -39.64 -27.14
CA HIS A 165 16.14 -40.21 -25.80
C HIS A 165 15.29 -39.36 -24.82
N LEU A 166 15.37 -38.03 -24.90
CA LEU A 166 14.57 -37.11 -24.05
C LEU A 166 13.08 -37.02 -24.42
N ARG A 167 12.64 -37.62 -25.54
CA ARG A 167 11.22 -37.72 -25.92
C ARG A 167 10.48 -38.81 -25.15
N SER A 168 11.19 -39.87 -24.76
CA SER A 168 10.67 -40.99 -23.95
C SER A 168 11.07 -40.89 -22.46
N ASP A 169 12.20 -40.27 -22.15
CA ASP A 169 12.71 -40.17 -20.78
C ASP A 169 12.08 -39.00 -20.01
N TYR A 170 10.80 -39.12 -19.66
CA TYR A 170 10.29 -38.43 -18.49
C TYR A 170 10.88 -39.13 -17.25
N ARG A 171 12.13 -38.82 -16.90
CA ARG A 171 12.68 -39.28 -15.62
C ARG A 171 11.75 -38.78 -14.52
N ASN A 172 11.02 -39.68 -13.87
CA ASN A 172 10.08 -39.29 -12.84
C ASN A 172 10.89 -38.56 -11.77
N TYR A 173 10.46 -37.37 -11.34
CA TYR A 173 11.18 -36.62 -10.29
C TYR A 173 11.43 -37.45 -9.00
N ARG A 174 10.64 -38.52 -8.80
CA ARG A 174 10.81 -39.51 -7.73
C ARG A 174 11.98 -40.49 -7.94
N ASP A 175 12.45 -40.72 -9.16
CA ASP A 175 13.57 -41.63 -9.44
C ASP A 175 14.90 -41.07 -8.91
N TRP A 176 15.05 -39.74 -8.80
CA TRP A 176 16.26 -39.13 -8.23
C TRP A 176 16.43 -39.38 -6.73
N ARG A 177 15.35 -39.71 -6.01
CA ARG A 177 15.40 -40.01 -4.57
C ARG A 177 15.91 -41.42 -4.25
N TYR A 178 15.94 -42.33 -5.23
CA TYR A 178 16.41 -43.70 -5.01
C TYR A 178 17.93 -43.86 -5.07
N ASN A 179 18.68 -42.87 -5.57
CA ASN A 179 20.14 -43.01 -5.74
C ASN A 179 20.99 -42.37 -4.63
N VAL A 180 20.38 -41.78 -3.60
CA VAL A 180 21.13 -41.17 -2.47
C VAL A 180 21.29 -42.14 -1.29
N ALA A 181 20.53 -43.23 -1.26
CA ALA A 181 20.58 -44.24 -0.20
C ALA A 181 21.38 -45.50 -0.57
N GLU A 182 21.91 -45.59 -1.79
CA GLU A 182 22.73 -46.71 -2.26
C GLU A 182 24.08 -46.20 -2.83
N SER A 183 24.95 -45.73 -1.93
CA SER A 183 26.42 -45.74 -2.09
C SER A 183 27.08 -45.56 -0.75
#